data_AF-A0A1Y3WXA1-F1
#
_entry.id   AF-A0A1Y3WXA1-F1
#
_cell.length_a   1.000
_cell.length_b   1.000
_cell.length_c   1.000
_cell.angle_alpha   90.00
_cell.angle_beta   90.00
_cell.angle_gamma   90.00
#
_symmetry.space_group_name_H-M   'P 1'
#
loop_
_entity.id
_entity.type
_entity.pdbx_description
1 polymer ?
#
loop_
_entity_poly.entity_id
_entity_poly.type
_entity_poly.pdbx_seq_one_letter_code
_entity_poly.pdbx_strand_id
1 'polypeptide(L)'
;MHNNEYSQIPFSECQVMTDDDGQNIYIYHNGSEVLSDYNHTGFYLETAIALFMAIKDQNQSWMNLGNLWKLRNCIRENLNHNLKLDRLIYGESFDGSNVSTLTPLTESCFYEIIKEIQSLDEYATI
;
A
#
# COMPACT_ATOMS: atom_id res chain seq x y z
N MET A 1 -12.75 7.36 -10.39
CA MET A 1 -13.09 7.22 -8.96
C MET A 1 -13.49 5.77 -8.76
N HIS A 2 -12.59 4.92 -8.24
CA HIS A 2 -12.95 3.56 -7.86
C HIS A 2 -13.82 3.61 -6.61
N ASN A 3 -14.87 2.79 -6.58
CA ASN A 3 -16.02 2.89 -5.70
C ASN A 3 -15.67 2.86 -4.21
N ASN A 4 -16.37 3.69 -3.43
CA ASN A 4 -16.26 3.80 -1.97
C ASN A 4 -16.65 2.50 -1.23
N GLU A 5 -17.16 1.49 -1.95
CA GLU A 5 -17.79 0.28 -1.41
C GLU A 5 -16.79 -0.73 -0.82
N TYR A 6 -15.58 -0.86 -1.39
CA TYR A 6 -14.57 -1.79 -0.86
C TYR A 6 -13.70 -1.17 0.24
N SER A 7 -13.80 0.14 0.47
CA SER A 7 -12.87 0.88 1.34
C SER A 7 -12.81 0.33 2.77
N GLN A 8 -13.92 -0.21 3.27
CA GLN A 8 -14.05 -0.74 4.63
C GLN A 8 -13.76 -2.24 4.74
N ILE A 9 -13.52 -2.94 3.63
CA ILE A 9 -13.22 -4.38 3.65
C ILE A 9 -11.88 -4.58 4.37
N PRO A 10 -11.84 -5.37 5.46
CA PRO A 10 -10.59 -5.68 6.16
C PRO A 10 -9.64 -6.42 5.23
N PHE A 11 -8.38 -5.99 5.20
CA PHE A 11 -7.36 -6.64 4.37
C PHE A 11 -7.13 -8.10 4.78
N SER A 12 -7.30 -8.43 6.07
CA SER A 12 -7.17 -9.80 6.58
C SER A 12 -8.21 -10.78 6.04
N GLU A 13 -9.31 -10.29 5.45
CA GLU A 13 -10.35 -11.10 4.82
C GLU A 13 -10.13 -11.29 3.31
N CYS A 14 -9.07 -10.69 2.76
CA CYS A 14 -8.81 -10.67 1.33
C CYS A 14 -7.83 -11.75 0.89
N GLN A 15 -7.93 -12.14 -0.38
CA GLN A 15 -6.96 -13.01 -1.05
C GLN A 15 -6.24 -12.19 -2.12
N VAL A 16 -4.91 -12.18 -2.07
CA VAL A 16 -4.06 -11.56 -3.09
C VAL A 16 -3.63 -12.63 -4.09
N MET A 17 -3.83 -12.35 -5.38
CA MET A 17 -3.41 -13.20 -6.49
C MET A 17 -2.65 -12.37 -7.51
N THR A 18 -1.74 -13.02 -8.23
CA THR A 18 -1.08 -12.45 -9.41
C THR A 18 -1.38 -13.30 -10.63
N ASP A 19 -1.35 -12.70 -11.81
CA ASP A 19 -1.30 -13.48 -13.05
C ASP A 19 0.06 -14.18 -13.23
N ASP A 20 0.14 -15.00 -14.29
CA ASP A 20 1.28 -15.88 -14.55
C ASP A 20 2.61 -15.14 -14.75
N ASP A 21 2.58 -13.89 -15.21
CA ASP A 21 3.75 -13.05 -15.44
C ASP A 21 3.99 -12.03 -14.32
N GLY A 22 3.14 -12.01 -13.28
CA GLY A 22 3.25 -11.11 -12.13
C GLY A 22 2.96 -9.64 -12.45
N GLN A 23 2.41 -9.36 -13.64
CA GLN A 23 2.14 -8.00 -14.09
C GLN A 23 0.79 -7.49 -13.60
N ASN A 24 -0.16 -8.34 -13.25
CA ASN A 24 -1.42 -7.91 -12.66
C ASN A 24 -1.56 -8.46 -11.25
N ILE A 25 -2.01 -7.60 -10.33
CA ILE A 25 -2.33 -7.97 -8.96
C ILE A 25 -3.84 -7.83 -8.79
N TYR A 26 -4.46 -8.89 -8.30
CA TYR A 26 -5.89 -8.97 -8.03
C TYR A 26 -6.12 -9.24 -6.54
N ILE A 27 -7.06 -8.52 -5.96
CA ILE A 27 -7.51 -8.72 -4.59
C ILE A 27 -8.98 -9.16 -4.62
N TYR A 28 -9.24 -10.31 -4.02
CA TYR A 28 -10.57 -10.90 -3.91
C TYR A 28 -11.09 -10.83 -2.47
N HIS A 29 -12.39 -10.60 -2.32
CA HIS A 29 -13.12 -10.77 -1.06
C HIS A 29 -14.36 -11.63 -1.34
N ASN A 30 -14.56 -12.69 -0.55
CA ASN A 30 -15.69 -13.62 -0.71
C ASN A 30 -15.87 -14.17 -2.15
N GLY A 31 -14.76 -14.39 -2.87
CA GLY A 31 -14.77 -14.92 -4.23
C GLY A 31 -15.02 -13.89 -5.34
N SER A 32 -15.23 -12.62 -5.00
CA SER A 32 -15.39 -11.52 -5.96
C SER A 32 -14.14 -10.65 -6.00
N GLU A 33 -13.72 -10.25 -7.19
CA GLU A 33 -12.65 -9.26 -7.36
C GLU A 33 -13.15 -7.91 -6.85
N VAL A 34 -12.38 -7.30 -5.94
CA VAL A 34 -12.73 -6.02 -5.32
C VAL A 34 -11.73 -4.91 -5.63
N LEU A 35 -10.50 -5.28 -5.98
CA LEU A 35 -9.44 -4.34 -6.33
C LEU A 35 -8.45 -5.04 -7.24
N SER A 36 -8.03 -4.36 -8.30
CA SER A 36 -6.96 -4.80 -9.17
C SER A 36 -6.02 -3.64 -9.44
N ASP A 37 -4.74 -3.92 -9.62
CA ASP A 37 -3.79 -2.94 -10.13
C ASP A 37 -2.83 -3.60 -11.11
N TYR A 38 -2.43 -2.82 -12.10
CA TYR A 38 -1.44 -3.25 -13.07
C TYR A 38 -0.06 -2.85 -12.56
N ASN A 39 0.80 -3.85 -12.42
CA ASN A 39 2.15 -3.78 -11.91
C ASN A 39 3.11 -3.18 -12.96
N HIS A 40 2.88 -1.94 -13.36
CA HIS A 40 3.77 -1.21 -14.28
C HIS A 40 4.41 0.02 -13.64
N THR A 41 5.73 0.10 -13.83
CA THR A 41 6.62 1.21 -13.42
C THR A 41 6.46 1.60 -11.95
N GLY A 42 6.80 0.69 -11.01
CA GLY A 42 7.05 1.09 -9.62
C GLY A 42 6.58 0.13 -8.52
N PHE A 43 5.92 -1.00 -8.86
CA PHE A 43 5.56 -2.04 -7.89
C PHE A 43 4.72 -1.53 -6.71
N TYR A 44 3.87 -0.53 -6.93
CA TYR A 44 3.20 0.24 -5.87
C TYR A 44 2.26 -0.59 -5.02
N LEU A 45 1.33 -1.32 -5.65
CA LEU A 45 0.36 -2.15 -4.92
C LEU A 45 1.07 -3.35 -4.26
N GLU A 46 2.02 -3.97 -4.96
CA GLU A 46 2.84 -5.05 -4.41
C GLU A 46 3.56 -4.63 -3.13
N THR A 47 4.20 -3.45 -3.18
CA THR A 47 4.92 -2.89 -2.03
C THR A 47 3.97 -2.52 -0.90
N ALA A 48 2.80 -1.95 -1.19
CA ALA A 48 1.79 -1.66 -0.18
C ALA A 48 1.27 -2.94 0.50
N ILE A 49 1.05 -4.02 -0.28
CA ILE A 49 0.66 -5.34 0.22
C ILE A 49 1.76 -5.90 1.12
N ALA A 50 3.02 -5.84 0.72
CA ALA A 50 4.14 -6.31 1.52
C ALA A 50 4.24 -5.57 2.88
N LEU A 51 4.04 -4.25 2.87
CA LEU A 51 4.00 -3.43 4.09
C LEU A 51 2.84 -3.81 5.02
N PHE A 52 1.64 -4.04 4.47
CA PHE A 52 0.50 -4.52 5.25
C PHE A 52 0.74 -5.93 5.81
N MET A 53 1.29 -6.83 4.99
CA MET A 53 1.61 -8.20 5.42
C MET A 53 2.69 -8.25 6.50
N ALA A 54 3.61 -7.29 6.53
CA ALA A 54 4.65 -7.19 7.58
C ALA A 54 4.08 -6.80 8.96
N ILE A 55 2.86 -6.26 9.03
CA ILE A 55 2.19 -5.94 10.29
C ILE A 55 1.73 -7.23 10.97
N LYS A 56 2.14 -7.42 12.23
CA LYS A 56 1.86 -8.64 12.99
C LYS A 56 0.37 -8.86 13.27
N ASP A 57 -0.35 -7.79 13.61
CA ASP A 57 -1.79 -7.85 13.85
C ASP A 57 -2.54 -7.24 12.65
N GLN A 58 -3.02 -8.10 11.76
CA GLN A 58 -3.71 -7.69 10.53
C GLN A 58 -5.20 -7.39 10.75
N ASN A 59 -5.74 -7.58 11.96
CA ASN A 59 -7.15 -7.34 12.28
C ASN A 59 -7.41 -5.92 12.80
N GLN A 60 -6.40 -5.05 12.74
CA GLN A 60 -6.55 -3.66 13.12
C GLN A 60 -7.55 -2.96 12.18
N SER A 61 -8.45 -2.14 12.73
CA SER A 61 -9.53 -1.49 11.99
C SER A 61 -9.08 -0.60 10.83
N TRP A 62 -7.87 -0.06 10.91
CA TRP A 62 -7.29 0.79 9.87
C TRP A 62 -6.67 -0.04 8.72
N MET A 63 -6.50 -1.35 8.87
CA MET A 63 -5.97 -2.24 7.84
C MET A 63 -7.09 -2.72 6.91
N ASN A 64 -7.59 -1.81 6.10
CA ASN A 64 -8.64 -2.04 5.11
C ASN A 64 -8.18 -1.68 3.70
N LEU A 65 -8.93 -2.12 2.68
CA LEU A 65 -8.56 -1.89 1.28
C LEU A 65 -8.51 -0.41 0.88
N GLY A 66 -9.30 0.45 1.56
CA GLY A 66 -9.22 1.89 1.35
C GLY A 66 -7.86 2.46 1.76
N ASN A 67 -7.35 2.06 2.92
CA ASN A 67 -6.03 2.48 3.39
C ASN A 67 -4.88 1.77 2.66
N LEU A 68 -5.07 0.54 2.20
CA LEU A 68 -4.11 -0.12 1.30
C LEU A 68 -3.93 0.69 0.00
N TRP A 69 -5.04 1.13 -0.61
CA TRP A 69 -5.00 1.93 -1.82
C TRP A 69 -4.35 3.30 -1.61
N LYS A 70 -4.62 3.95 -0.46
CA LYS A 70 -3.93 5.18 -0.08
C LYS A 70 -2.43 4.97 0.11
N LEU A 71 -2.01 3.87 0.75
CA LEU A 71 -0.59 3.54 0.91
C LEU A 71 0.08 3.32 -0.44
N ARG A 72 -0.58 2.58 -1.34
CA ARG A 72 -0.16 2.43 -2.75
C ARG A 72 0.03 3.79 -3.42
N ASN A 73 -0.91 4.72 -3.25
CA ASN A 73 -0.77 6.08 -3.77
C ASN A 73 0.39 6.83 -3.13
N CYS A 74 0.59 6.72 -1.81
CA CYS A 74 1.73 7.33 -1.13
C CYS A 74 3.08 6.88 -1.71
N ILE A 75 3.22 5.57 -1.95
CA ILE A 75 4.42 4.98 -2.57
C ILE A 75 4.62 5.56 -3.98
N ARG A 76 3.55 5.63 -4.77
CA ARG A 76 3.57 6.22 -6.12
C ARG A 76 4.00 7.69 -6.11
N GLU A 77 3.40 8.51 -5.26
CA GLU A 77 3.74 9.95 -5.19
C GLU A 77 5.19 10.13 -4.72
N ASN A 78 5.62 9.37 -3.71
CA ASN A 78 7.00 9.41 -3.24
C ASN A 78 8.01 9.07 -4.36
N LEU A 79 7.75 8.00 -5.14
CA LEU A 79 8.64 7.57 -6.22
C LEU A 79 8.60 8.55 -7.40
N ASN A 80 7.41 8.87 -7.91
CA ASN A 80 7.27 9.65 -9.15
C ASN A 80 7.66 11.10 -8.98
N HIS A 81 7.45 11.67 -7.79
CA HIS A 81 7.79 13.06 -7.49
C HIS A 81 9.10 13.20 -6.70
N ASN A 82 9.80 12.08 -6.44
CA ASN A 82 11.10 12.04 -5.78
C ASN A 82 11.09 12.77 -4.42
N LEU A 83 10.10 12.45 -3.58
CA LEU A 83 9.86 13.12 -2.29
C LEU A 83 10.84 12.70 -1.18
N LYS A 84 11.57 11.58 -1.38
CA LYS A 84 12.62 11.07 -0.46
C LYS A 84 12.11 10.69 0.93
N LEU A 85 10.88 10.16 1.01
CA LEU A 85 10.25 9.67 2.23
C LEU A 85 10.46 8.17 2.46
N ASP A 86 11.39 7.54 1.75
CA ASP A 86 11.63 6.08 1.78
C ASP A 86 11.83 5.53 3.20
N ARG A 87 12.57 6.26 4.04
CA ARG A 87 12.80 5.85 5.43
C ARG A 87 11.53 5.87 6.28
N LEU A 88 10.63 6.81 6.02
CA LEU A 88 9.35 6.91 6.70
C LEU A 88 8.40 5.79 6.23
N ILE A 89 8.41 5.48 4.93
CA ILE A 89 7.52 4.47 4.34
C ILE A 89 7.99 3.03 4.63
N TYR A 90 9.28 2.75 4.44
CA TYR A 90 9.83 1.38 4.48
C TYR A 90 10.61 1.07 5.77
N GLY A 91 11.01 2.11 6.51
CA GLY A 91 11.89 2.01 7.66
C GLY A 91 13.37 2.14 7.32
N GLU A 92 14.18 2.47 8.33
CA GLU A 92 15.63 2.69 8.20
C GLU A 92 16.44 1.45 7.76
N SER A 93 15.87 0.25 7.92
CA SER A 93 16.57 -1.03 7.66
C SER A 93 16.24 -1.67 6.31
N PHE A 94 15.32 -1.09 5.53
CA PHE A 94 14.92 -1.68 4.26
C PHE A 94 16.05 -1.59 3.23
N ASP A 95 16.48 -2.73 2.70
CA ASP A 95 17.60 -2.80 1.74
C ASP A 95 17.19 -2.52 0.28
N GLY A 96 15.91 -2.21 0.04
CA GLY A 96 15.35 -1.95 -1.29
C GLY A 96 14.86 -3.19 -2.02
N SER A 97 15.00 -4.39 -1.44
CA SER A 97 14.65 -5.65 -2.12
C SER A 97 14.01 -6.71 -1.21
N ASN A 98 14.53 -6.87 0.01
CA ASN A 98 14.10 -7.90 0.93
C ASN A 98 12.97 -7.40 1.80
N VAL A 99 11.74 -7.85 1.50
CA VAL A 99 10.53 -7.50 2.27
C VAL A 99 10.63 -7.86 3.76
N SER A 100 11.47 -8.82 4.15
CA SER A 100 11.68 -9.16 5.56
C SER A 100 12.43 -8.07 6.34
N THR A 101 13.01 -7.09 5.65
CA THR A 101 13.74 -5.97 6.25
C THR A 101 12.88 -4.72 6.42
N LEU A 102 11.61 -4.77 5.97
CA LEU A 102 10.63 -3.71 6.19
C LEU A 102 10.38 -3.54 7.69
N THR A 103 10.34 -2.29 8.15
CA THR A 103 9.80 -1.98 9.47
C THR A 103 8.28 -2.08 9.41
N PRO A 104 7.63 -2.86 10.30
CA PRO A 104 6.16 -2.94 10.31
C PRO A 104 5.52 -1.57 10.50
N LEU A 105 4.61 -1.22 9.59
CA LEU A 105 3.93 0.06 9.61
C LEU A 105 2.96 0.15 10.80
N THR A 106 2.89 1.33 11.43
CA THR A 106 1.89 1.64 12.46
C THR A 106 0.84 2.60 11.91
N GLU A 107 -0.35 2.64 12.52
CA GLU A 107 -1.42 3.57 12.11
C GLU A 107 -0.94 5.03 12.14
N SER A 108 -0.21 5.41 13.19
CA SER A 108 0.34 6.76 13.33
C SER A 108 1.32 7.08 12.19
N CYS A 109 2.22 6.14 11.86
CA CYS A 109 3.17 6.32 10.77
C CYS A 109 2.45 6.43 9.41
N PHE A 110 1.42 5.60 9.18
CA PHE A 110 0.61 5.67 7.97
C PHE A 110 -0.01 7.07 7.75
N TYR A 111 -0.61 7.65 8.80
CA TYR A 111 -1.19 9.00 8.70
C TYR A 111 -0.12 10.10 8.62
N GLU A 112 1.04 9.89 9.22
CA GLU A 112 2.20 10.78 9.06
C GLU A 112 2.71 10.82 7.62
N ILE A 113 2.84 9.66 6.96
CA ILE A 113 3.23 9.56 5.54
C ILE A 113 2.29 10.38 4.66
N ILE A 114 0.97 10.21 4.84
CA ILE A 114 -0.03 10.95 4.06
C ILE A 114 0.16 12.46 4.24
N LYS A 115 0.30 12.90 5.49
CA LYS A 115 0.47 14.31 5.84
C LYS A 115 1.75 14.89 5.25
N GLU A 116 2.88 14.19 5.36
CA GLU A 116 4.16 14.65 4.83
C GLU A 116 4.13 14.75 3.30
N ILE A 117 3.54 13.78 2.61
CA ILE A 117 3.39 13.85 1.15
C ILE A 117 2.54 15.06 0.75
N GLN A 118 1.38 15.26 1.36
CA GLN A 118 0.51 16.41 1.07
C GLN A 118 1.15 17.75 1.42
N SER A 119 2.08 17.78 2.39
CA SER A 119 2.86 18.97 2.72
C SER A 119 3.96 19.27 1.70
N LEU A 120 4.53 18.25 1.07
CA LEU A 120 5.60 18.40 0.08
C LEU A 120 5.07 18.61 -1.33
N ASP A 121 3.87 18.11 -1.61
CA ASP A 121 3.22 18.20 -2.91
C ASP A 121 1.72 18.45 -2.76
N GLU A 122 1.30 19.70 -3.05
CA GLU A 122 -0.10 20.12 -3.01
C GLU A 122 -0.99 19.46 -4.07
N TYR A 123 -0.38 18.83 -5.09
CA TYR A 123 -1.08 18.12 -6.16
C TYR A 123 -1.10 16.60 -5.96
N ALA A 124 -0.53 16.09 -4.87
CA ALA A 124 -0.51 14.66 -4.57
C ALA A 124 -1.94 14.09 -4.55
N THR A 125 -2.15 12.97 -5.24
CA THR A 125 -3.46 12.32 -5.36
C THR A 125 -3.51 11.05 -4.53
N ILE A 126 -3.75 11.22 -3.22
CA ILE A 126 -3.84 10.13 -2.23
C ILE A 126 -5.28 9.66 -2.03
#